data_AF-R4G3G2-F1
#
_entry.id   AF-R4G3G2-F1
#
_cell.length_a   1.000
_cell.length_b   1.000
_cell.length_c   1.000
_cell.angle_alpha   90.00
_cell.angle_beta   90.00
_cell.angle_gamma   90.00
#
_symmetry.space_group_name_H-M   'P 1'
#
loop_
_entity.id
_entity.type
_entity.pdbx_description
1 polymer ?
#
loop_
_entity_poly.entity_id
_entity_poly.type
_entity_poly.pdbx_seq_one_letter_code
_entity_poly.pdbx_strand_id
1 'polypeptide(L)'
;MNFIIDCVIYLLLLNLDKYNCELWEQDLTNEITIGPSTEGYKNVDLKCSAESMSIQIEMEDDFTGVLYIKGNYLNKKFPCFVDVNSGTKFKMKIPFDQCNVENNSGLYKAVLIIQHDDDLIMPGDAAFNLECDFTEPKNIPVHSTVITEIFDVISRISLADPDPSPKEIPENQRLSVVNKSNIVSFHPKILKLRKDEL
;
A
#
# COMPACT_ATOMS: atom_id res chain seq x y z
N MET A 1 32.54 0.30 -62.44
CA MET A 1 32.78 -0.61 -61.30
C MET A 1 32.56 0.07 -59.95
N ASN A 2 32.74 1.40 -59.82
CA ASN A 2 32.53 2.11 -58.54
C ASN A 2 31.06 2.28 -58.13
N PHE A 3 30.14 2.46 -59.08
CA PHE A 3 28.72 2.73 -58.76
C PHE A 3 27.99 1.59 -58.05
N ILE A 4 28.38 0.34 -58.32
CA ILE A 4 27.78 -0.84 -57.66
C ILE A 4 28.28 -0.95 -56.22
N ILE A 5 29.54 -0.61 -55.98
CA ILE A 5 30.17 -0.68 -54.65
C ILE A 5 29.56 0.39 -53.74
N ASP A 6 29.39 1.61 -54.25
CA ASP A 6 28.76 2.71 -53.49
C ASP A 6 27.30 2.39 -53.12
N CYS A 7 26.56 1.74 -54.02
CA CYS A 7 25.17 1.33 -53.76
C CYS A 7 25.08 0.25 -52.67
N VAL A 8 25.99 -0.72 -52.67
CA VAL A 8 26.04 -1.79 -51.67
C VAL A 8 26.45 -1.24 -50.30
N ILE A 9 27.40 -0.29 -50.26
CA ILE A 9 27.80 0.37 -49.02
C ILE A 9 26.64 1.22 -48.45
N TYR A 10 25.92 1.95 -49.30
CA TYR A 10 24.77 2.76 -48.87
C TYR A 10 23.62 1.87 -48.35
N LEU A 11 23.36 0.73 -49.00
CA LEU A 11 22.39 -0.26 -48.52
C LEU A 11 22.82 -0.91 -47.20
N LEU A 12 24.10 -1.18 -47.00
CA LEU A 12 24.61 -1.71 -45.72
C LEU A 12 24.50 -0.70 -44.59
N LEU A 13 24.81 0.58 -44.84
CA LEU A 13 24.67 1.67 -43.85
C LEU A 13 23.19 1.90 -43.47
N LEU A 14 22.28 1.89 -44.45
CA LEU A 14 20.83 2.00 -44.18
C LEU A 14 20.28 0.83 -43.33
N ASN A 15 20.86 -0.37 -43.45
CA ASN A 15 20.45 -1.52 -42.62
C ASN A 15 21.03 -1.45 -41.19
N LEU A 16 22.21 -0.83 -41.01
CA LEU A 16 22.82 -0.65 -39.69
C LEU A 16 22.04 0.36 -38.82
N ASP A 17 21.57 1.47 -39.41
CA ASP A 17 20.72 2.44 -38.68
C ASP A 17 19.38 1.82 -38.25
N LYS A 18 18.84 0.91 -39.06
CA LYS A 18 17.60 0.19 -38.75
C LYS A 18 17.76 -0.77 -37.58
N TYR A 19 18.90 -1.45 -37.48
CA TYR A 19 19.24 -2.36 -36.37
C TYR A 19 19.48 -1.62 -35.06
N ASN A 20 19.99 -0.38 -35.11
CA ASN A 20 20.25 0.38 -33.90
C ASN A 20 18.98 0.94 -33.26
N CYS A 21 17.94 1.31 -34.02
CA CYS A 21 16.67 1.78 -33.42
C CYS A 21 15.84 0.66 -32.77
N GLU A 22 15.89 -0.57 -33.28
CA GLU A 22 15.14 -1.71 -32.69
C GLU A 22 15.71 -2.22 -31.36
N LEU A 23 16.95 -1.85 -31.00
CA LEU A 23 17.60 -2.32 -29.77
C LEU A 23 17.33 -1.43 -28.55
N TRP A 24 16.85 -0.20 -28.74
CA TRP A 24 16.52 0.73 -27.65
C TRP A 24 15.01 0.80 -27.33
N GLU A 25 14.17 0.17 -28.15
CA GLU A 25 12.73 -0.03 -27.87
C GLU A 25 12.46 -1.44 -27.31
N GLN A 26 13.35 -1.95 -26.44
CA GLN A 26 12.90 -2.97 -25.50
C GLN A 26 11.95 -2.29 -24.52
N ASP A 27 10.68 -2.47 -24.84
CA ASP A 27 9.49 -1.97 -24.16
C ASP A 27 9.44 -2.48 -22.70
N LEU A 28 10.19 -1.83 -21.81
CA LEU A 28 10.17 -2.05 -20.35
C LEU A 28 8.81 -1.70 -19.72
N THR A 29 7.85 -1.17 -20.49
CA THR A 29 6.52 -0.86 -20.00
C THR A 29 5.73 -2.11 -19.58
N ASN A 30 6.09 -3.29 -20.10
CA ASN A 30 5.41 -4.55 -19.77
C ASN A 30 5.97 -5.26 -18.52
N GLU A 31 7.08 -4.80 -17.93
CA GLU A 31 7.69 -5.43 -16.73
C GLU A 31 7.50 -4.63 -15.43
N ILE A 32 7.05 -3.38 -15.48
CA ILE A 32 6.85 -2.53 -14.30
C ILE A 32 5.36 -2.47 -13.95
N THR A 33 4.85 -3.48 -13.26
CA THR A 33 3.48 -3.44 -12.72
C THR A 33 3.48 -2.84 -11.32
N ILE A 34 3.08 -1.58 -11.21
CA ILE A 34 2.71 -0.97 -9.92
C ILE A 34 1.30 -1.47 -9.57
N GLY A 35 1.15 -2.05 -8.39
CA GLY A 35 -0.10 -2.58 -7.89
C GLY A 35 0.00 -2.94 -6.41
N PRO A 36 -1.06 -3.51 -5.82
CA PRO A 36 -1.09 -3.83 -4.40
C PRO A 36 0.04 -4.80 -4.02
N SER A 37 1.02 -4.30 -3.28
CA SER A 37 2.15 -5.11 -2.81
C SER A 37 1.86 -5.81 -1.49
N THR A 38 2.38 -7.02 -1.37
CA THR A 38 2.41 -7.82 -0.12
C THR A 38 3.83 -8.25 0.25
N GLU A 39 4.81 -7.87 -0.56
CA GLU A 39 6.20 -8.30 -0.44
C GLU A 39 6.98 -7.35 0.48
N GLY A 40 7.87 -7.89 1.31
CA GLY A 40 8.64 -7.10 2.28
C GLY A 40 7.90 -6.77 3.58
N TYR A 41 6.64 -7.19 3.75
CA TYR A 41 5.82 -6.92 4.93
C TYR A 41 5.54 -8.20 5.73
N LYS A 42 5.93 -8.21 7.01
CA LYS A 42 5.62 -9.30 7.94
C LYS A 42 4.20 -9.19 8.50
N ASN A 43 3.84 -8.01 9.00
CA ASN A 43 2.47 -7.69 9.41
C ASN A 43 2.19 -6.19 9.49
N VAL A 44 0.91 -5.85 9.35
CA VAL A 44 0.38 -4.52 9.61
C VAL A 44 -0.76 -4.66 10.63
N ASP A 45 -0.61 -4.02 11.78
CA ASP A 45 -1.60 -4.04 12.85
C ASP A 45 -2.31 -2.70 12.92
N LEU A 46 -3.65 -2.74 13.02
CA LEU A 46 -4.50 -1.59 13.25
C LEU A 46 -5.16 -1.72 14.61
N LYS A 47 -5.02 -0.68 15.43
CA LYS A 47 -5.74 -0.52 16.70
C LYS A 47 -6.63 0.71 16.68
N CYS A 48 -7.93 0.52 16.77
CA CYS A 48 -8.92 1.57 16.96
C CYS A 48 -9.00 1.99 18.43
N SER A 49 -9.08 3.29 18.68
CA SER A 49 -9.29 3.89 20.01
C SER A 49 -10.38 4.96 19.89
N ALA A 50 -10.78 5.58 21.00
CA ALA A 50 -11.89 6.56 21.01
C ALA A 50 -11.72 7.72 20.01
N GLU A 51 -10.50 8.25 19.86
CA GLU A 51 -10.24 9.49 19.08
C GLU A 51 -9.16 9.30 18.01
N SER A 52 -8.65 8.08 17.83
CA SER A 52 -7.53 7.82 16.90
C SER A 52 -7.44 6.37 16.50
N MET A 53 -6.81 6.12 15.36
CA MET A 53 -6.29 4.81 15.00
C MET A 53 -4.77 4.77 15.15
N SER A 54 -4.24 3.67 15.68
CA SER A 54 -2.81 3.42 15.75
C SER A 54 -2.44 2.31 14.80
N ILE A 55 -1.47 2.55 13.93
CA ILE A 55 -0.92 1.55 13.02
C ILE A 55 0.46 1.15 13.51
N GLN A 56 0.74 -0.15 13.48
CA GLN A 56 2.08 -0.69 13.66
C GLN A 56 2.43 -1.55 12.45
N ILE A 57 3.59 -1.29 11.86
CA ILE A 57 4.09 -1.98 10.67
C ILE A 57 5.34 -2.74 11.07
N GLU A 58 5.43 -4.00 10.68
CA GLU A 58 6.64 -4.80 10.78
C GLU A 58 7.06 -5.27 9.38
N MET A 59 8.26 -4.88 8.98
CA MET A 59 8.90 -5.23 7.71
C MET A 59 9.70 -6.53 7.87
N GLU A 60 9.97 -7.21 6.76
CA GLU A 60 10.84 -8.39 6.73
C GLU A 60 12.32 -8.02 6.82
N ASP A 61 12.69 -6.96 6.12
CA ASP A 61 14.02 -6.40 6.04
C ASP A 61 14.05 -4.94 6.51
N ASP A 62 15.25 -4.38 6.64
CA ASP A 62 15.41 -2.97 6.99
C ASP A 62 14.79 -2.07 5.91
N PHE A 63 13.95 -1.12 6.31
CA PHE A 63 13.22 -0.24 5.42
C PHE A 63 13.68 1.20 5.58
N THR A 64 13.88 1.87 4.45
CA THR A 64 14.10 3.31 4.33
C THR A 64 13.09 3.86 3.34
N GLY A 65 12.52 5.03 3.63
CA GLY A 65 11.48 5.65 2.80
C GLY A 65 10.48 6.42 3.66
N VAL A 66 9.23 6.50 3.21
CA VAL A 66 8.21 7.33 3.86
C VAL A 66 6.92 6.57 4.14
N LEU A 67 6.26 6.93 5.24
CA LEU A 67 4.96 6.43 5.65
C LEU A 67 4.00 7.61 5.76
N TYR A 68 2.87 7.58 5.05
CA TYR A 68 1.94 8.71 5.10
C TYR A 68 0.49 8.34 4.85
N ILE A 69 -0.42 9.18 5.32
CA ILE A 69 -1.84 9.06 5.00
C ILE A 69 -2.12 9.76 3.67
N LYS A 70 -2.80 9.08 2.76
CA LYS A 70 -3.15 9.58 1.42
C LYS A 70 -3.67 11.02 1.49
N GLY A 71 -3.15 11.88 0.62
CA GLY A 71 -3.43 13.31 0.61
C GLY A 71 -2.55 14.16 1.55
N ASN A 72 -1.63 13.57 2.32
CA ASN A 72 -0.74 14.31 3.24
C ASN A 72 0.75 14.29 2.84
N TYR A 73 1.10 13.66 1.71
CA TYR A 73 2.49 13.57 1.24
C TYR A 73 3.14 14.97 1.12
N LEU A 74 2.49 15.93 0.46
CA LEU A 74 3.03 17.28 0.26
C LEU A 74 3.23 18.06 1.56
N ASN A 75 2.45 17.77 2.60
CA ASN A 75 2.53 18.49 3.86
C ASN A 75 3.77 18.08 4.67
N LYS A 76 4.27 16.85 4.49
CA LYS A 76 5.41 16.26 5.21
C LYS A 76 5.39 16.53 6.72
N LYS A 77 4.20 16.47 7.34
CA LYS A 77 3.98 16.79 8.76
C LYS A 77 3.49 15.59 9.56
N PHE A 78 4.12 15.39 10.72
CA PHE A 78 3.61 14.52 11.78
C PHE A 78 2.24 15.04 12.26
N PRO A 79 1.27 14.16 12.60
CA PRO A 79 1.33 12.69 12.63
C PRO A 79 1.01 12.00 11.30
N CYS A 80 0.71 12.77 10.24
CA CYS A 80 0.17 12.25 8.98
C CYS A 80 1.25 11.76 7.99
N PHE A 81 2.51 12.05 8.29
CA PHE A 81 3.69 11.70 7.50
C PHE A 81 4.85 11.40 8.46
N VAL A 82 5.58 10.34 8.18
CA VAL A 82 6.79 9.93 8.89
C VAL A 82 7.85 9.57 7.87
N ASP A 83 9.00 10.21 8.00
CA ASP A 83 10.22 9.89 7.27
C ASP A 83 11.00 8.83 8.05
N VAL A 84 11.33 7.73 7.38
CA VAL A 84 11.97 6.56 7.96
C VAL A 84 13.36 6.38 7.36
N ASN A 85 14.38 6.60 8.18
CA ASN A 85 15.77 6.50 7.75
C ASN A 85 16.34 5.06 7.81
N SER A 86 15.75 4.18 8.62
CA SER A 86 16.11 2.76 8.80
C SER A 86 15.20 2.16 9.89
N GLY A 87 15.00 0.85 9.86
CA GLY A 87 14.31 0.06 10.86
C GLY A 87 13.46 -1.04 10.25
N THR A 88 12.92 -1.90 11.12
CA THR A 88 11.97 -2.95 10.71
C THR A 88 10.60 -2.77 11.34
N LYS A 89 10.44 -1.82 12.26
CA LYS A 89 9.22 -1.61 13.05
C LYS A 89 8.86 -0.15 13.15
N PHE A 90 7.67 0.19 12.70
CA PHE A 90 7.21 1.57 12.64
C PHE A 90 5.83 1.70 13.26
N LYS A 91 5.53 2.90 13.75
CA LYS A 91 4.24 3.20 14.38
C LYS A 91 3.76 4.59 14.01
N MET A 92 2.48 4.68 13.66
CA MET A 92 1.78 5.94 13.45
C MET A 92 0.53 5.97 14.33
N LYS A 93 0.24 7.13 14.92
CA LYS A 93 -1.03 7.39 15.62
C LYS A 93 -1.75 8.49 14.88
N ILE A 94 -2.85 8.15 14.21
CA ILE A 94 -3.62 9.03 13.34
C ILE A 94 -4.87 9.48 14.08
N PRO A 95 -4.97 10.75 14.48
CA PRO A 95 -6.20 11.30 15.06
C PRO A 95 -7.33 11.30 14.04
N PHE A 96 -8.56 11.04 14.48
CA PHE A 96 -9.74 10.99 13.59
C PHE A 96 -10.16 12.37 13.06
N ASP A 97 -9.72 13.45 13.71
CA ASP A 97 -9.99 14.83 13.32
C ASP A 97 -8.89 15.45 12.44
N GLN A 98 -7.87 14.65 12.07
CA GLN A 98 -6.71 15.10 11.31
C GLN A 98 -6.41 14.16 10.14
N CYS A 99 -5.34 14.47 9.38
CA CYS A 99 -4.80 13.61 8.32
C CYS A 99 -5.77 13.24 7.19
N ASN A 100 -6.85 14.00 7.00
CA ASN A 100 -7.91 13.69 6.03
C ASN A 100 -8.57 12.32 6.28
N VAL A 101 -8.72 11.92 7.54
CA VAL A 101 -9.53 10.73 7.88
C VAL A 101 -10.99 11.00 7.47
N GLU A 102 -11.53 10.13 6.64
CA GLU A 102 -12.95 10.17 6.27
C GLU A 102 -13.79 9.70 7.46
N ASN A 103 -14.85 10.41 7.79
CA ASN A 103 -15.79 10.03 8.83
C ASN A 103 -17.21 9.99 8.26
N ASN A 104 -17.81 8.81 8.27
CA ASN A 104 -19.21 8.62 7.95
C ASN A 104 -19.96 8.08 9.18
N SER A 105 -20.45 8.99 10.02
CA SER A 105 -21.32 8.67 11.16
C SER A 105 -20.75 7.64 12.14
N GLY A 106 -19.43 7.65 12.38
CA GLY A 106 -18.76 6.69 13.26
C GLY A 106 -17.98 5.59 12.52
N LEU A 107 -18.05 5.57 11.17
CA LEU A 107 -17.13 4.81 10.34
C LEU A 107 -15.96 5.71 9.93
N TYR A 108 -14.78 5.44 10.47
CA TYR A 108 -13.55 6.17 10.17
C TYR A 108 -12.71 5.41 9.16
N LYS A 109 -12.25 6.09 8.11
CA LYS A 109 -11.41 5.49 7.06
C LYS A 109 -10.19 6.34 6.75
N ALA A 110 -9.06 5.66 6.54
CA ALA A 110 -7.84 6.28 6.06
C ALA A 110 -7.11 5.33 5.13
N VAL A 111 -6.30 5.87 4.21
CA VAL A 111 -5.42 5.06 3.37
C VAL A 111 -3.98 5.36 3.78
N LEU A 112 -3.30 4.35 4.32
CA LEU A 112 -1.87 4.39 4.60
C LEU A 112 -1.10 4.06 3.31
N ILE A 113 -0.09 4.85 2.99
CA ILE A 113 0.89 4.59 1.93
C ILE A 113 2.26 4.36 2.56
N ILE A 114 2.97 3.37 2.04
CA ILE A 114 4.35 3.02 2.38
C ILE A 114 5.14 3.06 1.07
N GLN A 115 6.07 4.00 0.98
CA GLN A 115 6.81 4.31 -0.25
C GLN A 115 8.31 4.21 0.02
N HIS A 116 9.04 3.47 -0.81
CA HIS A 116 10.49 3.24 -0.65
C HIS A 116 11.33 4.43 -1.12
N ASP A 117 10.88 5.12 -2.17
CA ASP A 117 11.53 6.33 -2.68
C ASP A 117 10.82 7.57 -2.15
N ASP A 118 11.53 8.69 -2.04
CA ASP A 118 10.92 9.90 -1.51
C ASP A 118 9.98 10.55 -2.52
N ASP A 119 10.23 10.45 -3.82
CA ASP A 119 9.58 11.27 -4.85
C ASP A 119 8.68 10.47 -5.80
N LEU A 120 8.95 9.16 -5.98
CA LEU A 120 8.25 8.32 -6.95
C LEU A 120 7.65 7.06 -6.29
N ILE A 121 6.43 6.73 -6.71
CA ILE A 121 5.83 5.43 -6.39
C ILE A 121 6.49 4.37 -7.28
N MET A 122 7.07 3.36 -6.66
CA MET A 122 7.78 2.26 -7.28
C MET A 122 7.05 0.92 -7.08
N PRO A 123 7.31 -0.09 -7.93
CA PRO A 123 6.90 -1.46 -7.63
C PRO A 123 7.44 -1.89 -6.26
N GLY A 124 6.57 -2.50 -5.45
CA GLY A 124 6.90 -2.91 -4.07
C GLY A 124 6.33 -1.96 -3.01
N ASP A 125 5.99 -0.73 -3.37
CA ASP A 125 5.23 0.17 -2.49
C ASP A 125 3.86 -0.42 -2.17
N ALA A 126 3.35 -0.12 -0.98
CA ALA A 126 2.10 -0.67 -0.52
C ALA A 126 1.13 0.42 -0.07
N ALA A 127 -0.15 0.13 -0.25
CA ALA A 127 -1.22 0.93 0.31
C ALA A 127 -2.20 0.03 1.06
N PHE A 128 -2.71 0.54 2.18
CA PHE A 128 -3.66 -0.16 3.03
C PHE A 128 -4.85 0.76 3.36
N ASN A 129 -6.06 0.29 3.05
CA ASN A 129 -7.28 0.88 3.59
C ASN A 129 -7.43 0.44 5.05
N LEU A 130 -7.54 1.41 5.94
CA LEU A 130 -7.74 1.25 7.37
C LEU A 130 -9.18 1.66 7.71
N GLU A 131 -9.92 0.80 8.39
CA GLU A 131 -11.29 1.14 8.83
C GLU A 131 -11.47 0.85 10.32
N CYS A 132 -12.04 1.82 11.03
CA CYS A 132 -12.55 1.70 12.39
C CYS A 132 -14.05 2.02 12.38
N ASP A 133 -14.87 1.00 12.55
CA ASP A 133 -16.33 1.09 12.47
C ASP A 133 -16.95 1.00 13.88
N PHE A 134 -17.47 2.13 14.35
CA PHE A 134 -18.19 2.26 15.62
C PHE A 134 -19.71 2.32 15.44
N THR A 135 -20.22 2.00 14.24
CA THR A 135 -21.65 2.16 13.91
C THR A 135 -22.53 1.02 14.42
N GLU A 136 -21.95 -0.17 14.62
CA GLU A 136 -22.69 -1.34 15.10
C GLU A 136 -22.67 -1.44 16.64
N PRO A 137 -23.83 -1.37 17.33
CA PRO A 137 -23.92 -1.72 18.73
C PRO A 137 -23.98 -3.25 18.95
N LYS A 138 -23.12 -3.80 19.80
CA LYS A 138 -23.21 -5.17 20.32
C LYS A 138 -24.34 -5.27 21.34
N ASN A 139 -25.20 -6.25 21.15
CA ASN A 139 -26.07 -6.78 22.21
C ASN A 139 -25.21 -7.57 23.21
N ILE A 140 -24.55 -6.89 24.16
CA ILE A 140 -23.78 -7.55 25.21
C ILE A 140 -24.77 -7.97 26.32
N PRO A 141 -24.97 -9.27 26.59
CA PRO A 141 -25.68 -9.68 27.79
C PRO A 141 -24.89 -9.22 29.01
N VAL A 142 -25.53 -8.41 29.85
CA VAL A 142 -24.96 -7.81 31.07
C VAL A 142 -24.67 -8.92 32.09
N HIS A 143 -23.52 -9.58 31.93
CA HIS A 143 -22.90 -10.33 33.02
C HIS A 143 -21.65 -9.55 33.45
N SER A 144 -21.88 -8.74 34.47
CA SER A 144 -20.89 -8.00 35.25
C SER A 144 -19.69 -8.89 35.62
N THR A 145 -18.49 -8.43 35.23
CA THR A 145 -17.24 -8.40 36.03
C THR A 145 -15.98 -8.45 35.15
N VAL A 146 -15.75 -7.49 34.25
CA VAL A 146 -14.38 -7.15 33.78
C VAL A 146 -14.35 -5.67 33.36
N ILE A 147 -13.51 -4.86 34.01
CA ILE A 147 -13.21 -3.46 33.63
C ILE A 147 -12.22 -3.46 32.45
N THR A 148 -12.62 -4.06 31.34
CA THR A 148 -11.99 -3.78 30.04
C THR A 148 -12.91 -2.80 29.36
N GLU A 149 -12.40 -1.65 28.92
CA GLU A 149 -13.10 -0.80 27.97
C GLU A 149 -13.40 -1.65 26.73
N ILE A 150 -14.61 -2.23 26.68
CA ILE A 150 -15.07 -2.99 25.51
C ILE A 150 -15.40 -1.92 24.47
N PHE A 151 -14.40 -1.53 23.69
CA PHE A 151 -14.62 -0.73 22.51
C PHE A 151 -15.47 -1.56 21.56
N ASP A 152 -16.70 -1.12 21.36
CA ASP A 152 -17.61 -1.70 20.42
C ASP A 152 -17.25 -1.19 19.02
N VAL A 153 -16.30 -1.88 18.40
CA VAL A 153 -15.72 -1.47 17.14
C VAL A 153 -15.37 -2.69 16.30
N ILE A 154 -15.58 -2.56 15.00
CA ILE A 154 -15.08 -3.49 13.99
C ILE A 154 -13.87 -2.82 13.34
N SER A 155 -12.74 -3.50 13.39
CA SER A 155 -11.52 -3.05 12.72
C SER A 155 -11.30 -3.85 11.44
N ARG A 156 -10.90 -3.17 10.36
CA ARG A 156 -10.62 -3.79 9.07
C ARG A 156 -9.35 -3.19 8.45
N ILE A 157 -8.55 -4.08 7.86
CA ILE A 157 -7.48 -3.71 6.93
C ILE A 157 -7.76 -4.37 5.60
N SER A 158 -7.61 -3.63 4.50
CA SER A 158 -7.59 -4.22 3.16
C SER A 158 -6.50 -3.60 2.31
N LEU A 159 -6.02 -4.35 1.31
CA LEU A 159 -5.07 -3.81 0.35
C LEU A 159 -5.71 -2.71 -0.50
N ALA A 160 -4.93 -1.66 -0.73
CA ALA A 160 -5.21 -0.59 -1.66
C ALA A 160 -4.12 -0.56 -2.74
N ASP A 161 -4.39 0.14 -3.84
CA ASP A 161 -3.38 0.45 -4.85
C ASP A 161 -2.61 1.70 -4.41
N PRO A 162 -1.27 1.68 -4.35
CA PRO A 162 -0.48 2.88 -4.10
C PRO A 162 -0.60 3.90 -5.24
N ASP A 163 -0.85 3.48 -6.48
CA ASP A 163 -1.04 4.38 -7.63
C ASP A 163 -2.31 5.25 -7.39
N PRO A 164 -2.20 6.59 -7.44
CA PRO A 164 -3.35 7.47 -7.29
C PRO A 164 -4.35 7.35 -8.46
N SER A 165 -3.94 6.75 -9.58
CA SER A 165 -4.79 6.54 -10.75
C SER A 165 -5.97 5.63 -10.40
N PRO A 166 -7.20 5.97 -10.82
CA PRO A 166 -8.36 5.13 -10.58
C PRO A 166 -8.26 3.85 -11.41
N LYS A 167 -7.78 2.79 -10.78
CA LYS A 167 -7.75 1.42 -11.30
C LYS A 167 -8.42 0.52 -10.27
N GLU A 168 -9.29 -0.38 -10.73
CA GLU A 168 -9.83 -1.39 -9.83
C GLU A 168 -8.76 -2.42 -9.50
N ILE A 169 -8.62 -2.73 -8.22
CA ILE A 169 -7.77 -3.85 -7.79
C ILE A 169 -8.38 -5.16 -8.32
N PRO A 170 -7.63 -5.94 -9.11
CA PRO A 170 -8.05 -7.24 -9.60
C PRO A 170 -8.54 -8.15 -8.46
N GLU A 171 -9.61 -8.91 -8.69
CA GLU A 171 -10.24 -9.73 -7.66
C GLU A 171 -9.26 -10.69 -6.99
N ASN A 172 -8.36 -11.30 -7.77
CA ASN A 172 -7.30 -12.19 -7.29
C ASN A 172 -6.28 -11.48 -6.36
N GLN A 173 -6.15 -10.16 -6.42
CA GLN A 173 -5.26 -9.37 -5.56
C GLN A 173 -5.97 -8.75 -4.34
N ARG A 174 -7.30 -8.77 -4.30
CA ARG A 174 -8.07 -8.28 -3.14
C ARG A 174 -7.78 -9.13 -1.91
N LEU A 175 -7.11 -8.55 -0.92
CA LEU A 175 -6.90 -9.15 0.39
C LEU A 175 -7.47 -8.22 1.46
N SER A 176 -8.17 -8.81 2.43
CA SER A 176 -8.73 -8.07 3.56
C SER A 176 -8.80 -8.95 4.81
N VAL A 177 -8.72 -8.31 5.97
CA VAL A 177 -8.94 -8.93 7.27
C VAL A 177 -9.86 -8.04 8.07
N VAL A 178 -10.84 -8.66 8.74
CA VAL A 178 -11.80 -8.00 9.62
C VAL A 178 -11.75 -8.66 10.98
N ASN A 179 -11.83 -7.87 12.04
CA ASN A 179 -11.99 -8.36 13.40
C ASN A 179 -13.09 -7.59 14.14
N LYS A 180 -13.95 -8.30 14.88
CA LYS A 180 -15.01 -7.70 15.73
C LYS A 180 -14.44 -7.23 17.08
N SER A 181 -13.30 -6.56 17.00
CA SER A 181 -12.50 -6.06 18.10
C SER A 181 -11.82 -4.77 17.63
N ASN A 182 -11.28 -4.01 18.58
CA ASN A 182 -10.52 -2.81 18.30
C ASN A 182 -9.13 -3.07 17.74
N ILE A 183 -8.72 -4.33 17.55
CA ILE A 183 -7.43 -4.70 16.99
C ILE A 183 -7.63 -5.71 15.85
N VAL A 184 -6.97 -5.47 14.72
CA VAL A 184 -6.86 -6.41 13.60
C VAL A 184 -5.41 -6.44 13.11
N SER A 185 -4.96 -7.64 12.71
CA SER A 185 -3.61 -7.87 12.18
C SER A 185 -3.71 -8.42 10.76
N PHE A 186 -3.09 -7.73 9.81
CA PHE A 186 -2.98 -8.13 8.42
C PHE A 186 -1.62 -8.80 8.22
N HIS A 187 -1.62 -10.09 7.87
CA HIS A 187 -0.42 -10.89 7.61
C HIS A 187 -0.39 -11.29 6.12
N PRO A 188 0.30 -10.54 5.26
CA PRO A 188 0.18 -10.68 3.81
C PRO A 188 0.47 -12.10 3.30
N LYS A 189 1.59 -12.71 3.74
CA LYS A 189 1.98 -14.07 3.36
C LYS A 189 0.93 -15.12 3.74
N ILE A 190 0.35 -15.02 4.93
CA ILE A 190 -0.66 -15.96 5.42
C ILE A 190 -1.97 -15.82 4.63
N LEU A 191 -2.34 -14.59 4.26
CA LEU A 191 -3.56 -14.31 3.52
C LEU A 191 -3.48 -14.75 2.07
N LYS A 192 -2.32 -14.55 1.44
CA LYS A 192 -2.05 -15.03 0.07
C LYS A 192 -2.16 -16.56 0.00
N LEU A 193 -1.49 -17.28 0.91
CA LEU A 193 -1.58 -18.74 1.00
C LEU A 193 -3.02 -19.24 1.15
N ARG A 194 -3.79 -18.66 2.07
CA ARG A 194 -5.21 -19.04 2.28
C ARG A 194 -6.09 -18.81 1.05
N LYS A 195 -5.76 -17.83 0.22
CA LYS A 195 -6.51 -17.52 -0.99
C LYS A 195 -6.17 -18.47 -2.12
N ASP A 196 -4.90 -18.85 -2.25
CA ASP A 196 -4.43 -19.77 -3.28
C ASP A 196 -4.89 -21.23 -3.02
N GLU A 197 -5.27 -21.56 -1.77
CA GLU A 197 -5.82 -22.86 -1.37
C GLU A 197 -7.34 -23.03 -1.63
N LEU A 198 -8.05 -21.96 -2.00
CA LEU A 198 -9.51 -21.92 -2.21
C LEU A 198 -9.87 -21.95 -3.70
#